data_AF-A0AAD1SLW0-F1
#
_entry.id   AF-A0AAD1SLW0-F1
#
_cell.length_a   1.000
_cell.length_b   1.000
_cell.length_c   1.000
_cell.angle_alpha   90.00
_cell.angle_beta   90.00
_cell.angle_gamma   90.00
#
_symmetry.space_group_name_H-M   'P 1'
#
loop_
_entity.id
_entity.type
_entity.pdbx_description
1 polymer ?
#
loop_
_entity_poly.entity_id
_entity_poly.type
_entity_poly.pdbx_seq_one_letter_code
_entity_poly.pdbx_strand_id
1 'polypeptide(L)'
;MKQWRYSYTASYHIYDIGNGEFITENELPPNVQYISWSPVDHKLVYIVDNDIYLKHEPHESPIRLSSSGKLNKVYNGIPDWVYEEELFGTKYATWWSPNAKFIAYLQFNDTDVPVIEYSYYGEDQYPKTISIPYPKAGAKNPTIKLFIVKIDVPGSVSTVQVSVPSMINSSDYYLTWVTWILDERLSVQWLTRSQNISVISLCDFEENSNRWNCPKKMEHLETSETGWIGVFFTSLPVYTSDSLSNHNNSPTLPL
;
A
#
# COMPACT_ATOMS: atom_id res chain seq x y z
N MET A 1 16.62 -10.85 -4.85
CA MET A 1 17.24 -10.88 -3.51
C MET A 1 16.16 -10.73 -2.45
N LYS A 2 16.04 -11.68 -1.52
CA LYS A 2 15.09 -11.58 -0.39
C LYS A 2 15.50 -10.45 0.55
N GLN A 3 14.54 -9.68 1.05
CA GLN A 3 14.76 -8.55 1.97
C GLN A 3 14.27 -8.93 3.37
N TRP A 4 12.96 -8.94 3.62
CA TRP A 4 12.35 -9.32 4.91
C TRP A 4 11.52 -10.61 4.79
N ARG A 5 10.42 -10.77 5.55
CA ARG A 5 9.59 -11.98 5.49
C ARG A 5 8.97 -12.20 4.12
N TYR A 6 8.43 -11.16 3.51
CA TYR A 6 7.70 -11.20 2.24
C TYR A 6 8.44 -10.49 1.10
N SER A 7 9.13 -9.39 1.39
CA SER A 7 9.75 -8.53 0.38
C SER A 7 10.98 -9.15 -0.25
N TYR A 8 11.16 -8.84 -1.53
CA TYR A 8 12.32 -9.21 -2.31
C TYR A 8 12.43 -8.29 -3.54
N THR A 9 13.64 -8.15 -4.06
CA THR A 9 13.88 -7.55 -5.38
C THR A 9 14.09 -8.62 -6.44
N ALA A 10 13.74 -8.35 -7.69
CA ALA A 10 14.01 -9.25 -8.81
C ALA A 10 14.18 -8.49 -10.14
N SER A 11 14.75 -9.16 -11.12
CA SER A 11 14.70 -8.73 -12.53
C SER A 11 13.54 -9.47 -13.20
N TYR A 12 12.81 -8.78 -14.08
CA TYR A 12 11.63 -9.30 -14.74
C TYR A 12 11.76 -9.11 -16.25
N HIS A 13 11.41 -10.14 -17.00
CA HIS A 13 11.27 -10.09 -18.46
C HIS A 13 9.81 -10.38 -18.79
N ILE A 14 9.24 -9.60 -19.72
CA ILE A 14 7.86 -9.78 -20.17
C ILE A 14 7.89 -10.54 -21.49
N TYR A 15 7.04 -11.56 -21.60
CA TYR A 15 6.90 -12.37 -22.80
C TYR A 15 5.50 -12.16 -23.40
N ASP A 16 5.46 -11.80 -24.67
CA ASP A 16 4.23 -11.67 -25.45
C ASP A 16 3.82 -13.06 -25.95
N ILE A 17 2.69 -13.56 -25.45
CA ILE A 17 2.17 -14.88 -25.82
C ILE A 17 1.60 -14.88 -27.24
N GLY A 18 1.04 -13.75 -27.71
CA GLY A 18 0.44 -13.63 -29.03
C GLY A 18 1.49 -13.62 -30.15
N ASN A 19 2.60 -12.93 -29.93
CA ASN A 19 3.71 -12.84 -30.88
C ASN A 19 4.78 -13.93 -30.66
N GLY A 20 4.81 -14.55 -29.47
CA GLY A 20 5.75 -15.62 -29.15
C GLY A 20 7.19 -15.12 -28.92
N GLU A 21 7.34 -13.91 -28.38
CA GLU A 21 8.64 -13.27 -28.20
C GLU A 21 8.75 -12.49 -26.88
N PHE A 22 9.99 -12.25 -26.44
CA PHE A 22 10.24 -11.36 -25.31
C PHE A 22 10.13 -9.90 -25.75
N ILE A 23 9.51 -9.09 -24.91
CA ILE A 23 9.44 -7.64 -25.12
C ILE A 23 10.80 -7.05 -24.74
N THR A 24 11.44 -6.39 -25.71
CA THR A 24 12.78 -5.79 -25.55
C THR A 24 12.73 -4.26 -25.56
N GLU A 25 11.60 -3.68 -25.91
CA GLU A 25 11.33 -2.24 -25.86
C GLU A 25 11.00 -1.81 -24.44
N ASN A 26 11.68 -0.77 -23.95
CA ASN A 26 11.42 -0.17 -22.63
C ASN A 26 11.40 -1.22 -21.50
N GLU A 27 12.40 -2.11 -21.48
CA GLU A 27 12.51 -3.18 -20.49
C GLU A 27 12.41 -2.67 -19.05
N LEU A 28 11.95 -3.55 -18.15
CA LEU A 28 11.93 -3.26 -16.73
C LEU A 28 13.36 -3.14 -16.20
N PRO A 29 13.64 -2.17 -15.32
CA PRO A 29 14.97 -2.05 -14.71
C PRO A 29 15.27 -3.29 -13.85
N PRO A 30 16.55 -3.57 -13.54
CA PRO A 30 16.87 -4.56 -12.52
C PRO A 30 16.41 -4.08 -11.13
N ASN A 31 16.39 -5.00 -10.16
CA ASN A 31 16.08 -4.70 -8.75
C ASN A 31 14.66 -4.14 -8.50
N VAL A 32 13.67 -4.55 -9.30
CA VAL A 32 12.26 -4.23 -9.05
C VAL A 32 11.84 -4.79 -7.69
N GLN A 33 11.35 -3.92 -6.80
CA GLN A 33 10.94 -4.23 -5.43
C GLN A 33 9.54 -4.85 -5.38
N TYR A 34 8.67 -4.45 -6.31
CA TYR A 34 7.33 -5.01 -6.46
C TYR A 34 6.86 -4.81 -7.90
N ILE A 35 6.09 -5.77 -8.42
CA ILE A 35 5.41 -5.68 -9.72
C ILE A 35 4.07 -6.39 -9.64
N SER A 36 3.07 -5.85 -10.31
CA SER A 36 1.74 -6.44 -10.43
C SER A 36 1.07 -6.02 -11.73
N TRP A 37 0.47 -6.99 -12.41
CA TRP A 37 -0.49 -6.74 -13.48
C TRP A 37 -1.75 -6.09 -12.92
N SER A 38 -2.45 -5.33 -13.75
CA SER A 38 -3.81 -4.87 -13.47
C SER A 38 -4.78 -6.05 -13.39
N PRO A 39 -5.93 -5.90 -12.70
CA PRO A 39 -6.94 -6.96 -12.60
C PRO A 39 -7.60 -7.31 -13.94
N VAL A 40 -7.57 -6.38 -14.89
CA VAL A 40 -8.07 -6.51 -16.26
C VAL A 40 -7.01 -6.06 -17.24
N ASP A 41 -7.07 -6.55 -18.47
CA ASP A 41 -6.11 -6.25 -19.55
C ASP A 41 -4.65 -6.54 -19.15
N HIS A 42 -3.73 -5.67 -19.50
CA HIS A 42 -2.27 -5.88 -19.41
C HIS A 42 -1.52 -4.61 -19.02
N LYS A 43 -2.15 -3.71 -18.25
CA LYS A 43 -1.40 -2.64 -17.58
C LYS A 43 -0.53 -3.27 -16.48
N LEU A 44 0.59 -2.66 -16.17
CA LEU A 44 1.43 -3.11 -15.05
C LEU A 44 1.92 -1.93 -14.23
N VAL A 45 2.01 -2.16 -12.92
CA VAL A 45 2.67 -1.26 -11.98
C VAL A 45 3.91 -1.95 -11.45
N TYR A 46 5.00 -1.21 -11.34
CA TYR A 46 6.21 -1.69 -10.71
C TYR A 46 6.83 -0.62 -9.84
N ILE A 47 7.64 -1.06 -8.88
CA ILE A 47 8.29 -0.19 -7.89
C ILE A 47 9.78 -0.43 -7.94
N VAL A 48 10.54 0.66 -8.15
CA VAL A 48 12.00 0.67 -8.14
C VAL A 48 12.45 1.93 -7.41
N ASP A 49 13.53 1.84 -6.64
CA ASP A 49 14.06 2.94 -5.83
C ASP A 49 12.99 3.65 -4.98
N ASN A 50 12.05 2.88 -4.43
CA ASN A 50 10.92 3.32 -3.63
C ASN A 50 9.91 4.24 -4.35
N ASP A 51 9.91 4.28 -5.69
CA ASP A 51 8.94 5.00 -6.48
C ASP A 51 8.14 4.10 -7.41
N ILE A 52 6.89 4.52 -7.66
CA ILE A 52 5.89 3.77 -8.42
C ILE A 52 5.94 4.20 -9.88
N TYR A 53 5.93 3.21 -10.76
CA TYR A 53 5.91 3.38 -12.21
C TYR A 53 4.78 2.54 -12.81
N LEU A 54 4.09 3.12 -13.79
CA LEU A 54 3.01 2.50 -14.55
C LEU A 54 3.45 2.31 -16.00
N LYS A 55 3.15 1.15 -16.58
CA LYS A 55 3.09 0.99 -18.04
C LYS A 55 1.64 0.66 -18.42
N HIS A 56 1.07 1.43 -19.34
CA HIS A 56 -0.25 1.12 -19.90
C HIS A 56 -0.15 -0.12 -20.79
N GLU A 57 0.91 -0.19 -21.59
CA GLU A 57 1.28 -1.36 -22.38
C GLU A 57 2.67 -1.90 -22.01
N PRO A 58 2.90 -3.22 -22.06
CA PRO A 58 4.19 -3.82 -21.75
C PRO A 58 5.40 -3.30 -22.55
N HIS A 59 5.20 -2.80 -23.77
CA HIS A 59 6.27 -2.28 -24.64
C HIS A 59 6.45 -0.75 -24.54
N GLU A 60 5.52 -0.04 -23.90
CA GLU A 60 5.55 1.43 -23.79
C GLU A 60 6.57 1.93 -22.77
N SER A 61 6.99 3.19 -22.89
CA SER A 61 7.79 3.85 -21.85
C SER A 61 6.97 4.04 -20.57
N PRO A 62 7.57 3.85 -19.38
CA PRO A 62 6.85 3.96 -18.12
C PRO A 62 6.51 5.40 -17.76
N ILE A 63 5.38 5.57 -17.09
CA ILE A 63 4.96 6.81 -16.44
C ILE A 63 5.28 6.73 -14.96
N ARG A 64 6.09 7.66 -14.45
CA ARG A 64 6.43 7.73 -13.03
C ARG A 64 5.27 8.35 -12.25
N LEU A 65 4.68 7.61 -11.31
CA LEU A 65 3.53 8.03 -10.50
C LEU A 65 3.93 8.70 -9.17
N SER A 66 5.14 8.44 -8.67
CA SER A 66 5.69 9.09 -7.47
C SER A 66 7.16 9.47 -7.66
N SER A 67 7.62 10.50 -6.95
CA SER A 67 9.00 10.99 -7.05
C SER A 67 9.66 11.30 -5.70
N SER A 68 9.03 10.90 -4.61
CA SER A 68 9.50 11.13 -3.24
C SER A 68 10.31 9.96 -2.68
N GLY A 69 10.42 8.86 -3.41
CA GLY A 69 11.11 7.64 -3.00
C GLY A 69 12.52 7.93 -2.48
N LYS A 70 12.82 7.41 -1.29
CA LYS A 70 14.13 7.57 -0.67
C LYS A 70 14.46 6.37 0.20
N LEU A 71 15.57 5.71 -0.10
CA LEU A 71 16.04 4.55 0.63
C LEU A 71 16.04 4.82 2.15
N ASN A 72 15.46 3.90 2.91
CA ASN A 72 15.36 3.94 4.38
C ASN A 72 14.67 5.20 4.94
N LYS A 73 13.86 5.90 4.14
CA LYS A 73 13.17 7.13 4.57
C LYS A 73 11.77 7.28 4.01
N VAL A 74 11.58 7.07 2.72
CA VAL A 74 10.28 7.24 2.07
C VAL A 74 10.03 6.07 1.14
N TYR A 75 8.89 5.41 1.33
CA TYR A 75 8.46 4.25 0.56
C TYR A 75 7.11 4.56 -0.07
N ASN A 76 6.98 4.44 -1.39
CA ASN A 76 5.72 4.60 -2.09
C ASN A 76 5.25 3.24 -2.61
N GLY A 77 4.09 2.78 -2.16
CA GLY A 77 3.43 1.58 -2.71
C GLY A 77 3.99 0.22 -2.25
N ILE A 78 5.04 0.24 -1.41
CA ILE A 78 5.58 -0.91 -0.67
C ILE A 78 5.69 -0.53 0.81
N PRO A 79 5.47 -1.47 1.74
CA PRO A 79 5.57 -1.21 3.17
C PRO A 79 7.02 -0.95 3.62
N ASP A 80 7.16 -0.21 4.72
CA ASP A 80 8.38 -0.22 5.52
C ASP A 80 8.47 -1.54 6.34
N TRP A 81 9.51 -1.66 7.18
CA TRP A 81 9.73 -2.90 7.94
C TRP A 81 8.55 -3.23 8.87
N VAL A 82 8.05 -2.26 9.64
CA VAL A 82 7.01 -2.54 10.65
C VAL A 82 5.66 -2.83 9.99
N TYR A 83 5.34 -2.15 8.89
CA TYR A 83 4.10 -2.43 8.17
C TYR A 83 4.12 -3.79 7.48
N GLU A 84 5.25 -4.20 6.92
CA GLU A 84 5.37 -5.51 6.28
C GLU A 84 5.11 -6.64 7.28
N GLU A 85 5.73 -6.55 8.46
CA GLU A 85 5.75 -7.64 9.44
C GLU A 85 4.53 -7.64 10.36
N GLU A 86 4.08 -6.46 10.82
CA GLU A 86 3.15 -6.33 11.95
C GLU A 86 1.76 -5.82 11.55
N LEU A 87 1.58 -5.22 10.37
CA LEU A 87 0.29 -4.64 9.95
C LEU A 87 -0.31 -5.34 8.74
N PHE A 88 0.47 -5.56 7.69
CA PHE A 88 -0.04 -6.01 6.40
C PHE A 88 0.19 -7.50 6.15
N GLY A 89 1.28 -8.07 6.66
CA GLY A 89 1.65 -9.46 6.35
C GLY A 89 1.86 -9.69 4.85
N THR A 90 2.31 -8.65 4.12
CA THR A 90 2.56 -8.70 2.68
C THR A 90 3.64 -7.70 2.29
N LYS A 91 4.16 -7.82 1.06
CA LYS A 91 5.22 -6.97 0.48
C LYS A 91 4.72 -5.79 -0.34
N TYR A 92 3.42 -5.53 -0.37
CA TYR A 92 2.83 -4.47 -1.19
C TYR A 92 1.91 -3.57 -0.38
N ALA A 93 1.84 -2.31 -0.81
CA ALA A 93 0.94 -1.29 -0.31
C ALA A 93 0.35 -0.50 -1.49
N THR A 94 0.05 -1.22 -2.58
CA THR A 94 -0.49 -0.71 -3.84
C THR A 94 -1.69 -1.59 -4.22
N TRP A 95 -2.82 -0.97 -4.51
CA TRP A 95 -4.09 -1.66 -4.78
C TRP A 95 -4.75 -1.10 -6.04
N TRP A 96 -4.94 -1.95 -7.04
CA TRP A 96 -5.68 -1.62 -8.26
C TRP A 96 -7.18 -1.57 -8.01
N SER A 97 -7.85 -0.61 -8.63
CA SER A 97 -9.31 -0.63 -8.72
C SER A 97 -9.78 -1.76 -9.65
N PRO A 98 -11.04 -2.24 -9.52
CA PRO A 98 -11.49 -3.46 -10.20
C PRO A 98 -11.31 -3.48 -11.72
N ASN A 99 -11.55 -2.37 -12.42
CA ASN A 99 -11.31 -2.25 -13.87
C ASN A 99 -10.08 -1.40 -14.19
N ALA A 100 -9.13 -1.27 -13.26
CA ALA A 100 -7.87 -0.56 -13.47
C ALA A 100 -8.02 0.90 -13.94
N LYS A 101 -9.06 1.59 -13.44
CA LYS A 101 -9.28 3.04 -13.61
C LYS A 101 -8.42 3.85 -12.63
N PHE A 102 -8.16 3.29 -11.45
CA PHE A 102 -7.37 3.91 -10.40
C PHE A 102 -6.35 2.96 -9.76
N ILE A 103 -5.31 3.55 -9.18
CA ILE A 103 -4.38 2.86 -8.28
C ILE A 103 -4.38 3.62 -6.95
N ALA A 104 -4.69 2.91 -5.86
CA ALA A 104 -4.42 3.40 -4.51
C ALA A 104 -3.01 2.97 -4.09
N TYR A 105 -2.25 3.84 -3.42
CA TYR A 105 -0.98 3.47 -2.81
C TYR A 105 -0.76 4.18 -1.49
N LEU A 106 -0.10 3.50 -0.56
CA LEU A 106 0.32 4.08 0.71
C LEU A 106 1.76 4.58 0.59
N GLN A 107 1.99 5.83 1.02
CA GLN A 107 3.32 6.36 1.27
C GLN A 107 3.64 6.22 2.75
N PHE A 108 4.83 5.70 3.05
CA PHE A 108 5.42 5.64 4.39
C PHE A 108 6.58 6.63 4.47
N ASN A 109 6.69 7.33 5.58
CA ASN A 109 7.79 8.24 5.87
C ASN A 109 8.41 7.92 7.23
N ASP A 110 9.61 7.36 7.16
CA ASP A 110 10.44 6.84 8.24
C ASP A 110 11.57 7.82 8.61
N THR A 111 11.58 9.03 8.05
CA THR A 111 12.70 9.98 8.18
C THR A 111 13.11 10.23 9.64
N ASP A 112 12.14 10.20 10.56
CA ASP A 112 12.36 10.42 11.99
C ASP A 112 12.18 9.14 12.84
N VAL A 113 12.04 7.98 12.21
CA VAL A 113 11.96 6.70 12.91
C VAL A 113 13.37 6.29 13.35
N PRO A 114 13.60 5.93 14.62
CA PRO A 114 14.90 5.48 15.07
C PRO A 114 15.41 4.26 14.29
N VAL A 115 16.71 4.20 14.07
CA VAL A 115 17.36 3.16 13.27
C VAL A 115 17.93 2.09 14.20
N ILE A 116 17.66 0.82 13.89
CA ILE A 116 18.44 -0.30 14.42
C ILE A 116 19.62 -0.58 13.50
N GLU A 117 20.78 -0.82 14.09
CA GLU A 117 22.00 -1.17 13.36
C GLU A 117 22.55 -2.51 13.84
N TYR A 118 23.02 -3.32 12.89
CA TYR A 118 23.72 -4.56 13.20
C TYR A 118 24.75 -4.89 12.12
N SER A 119 25.74 -5.72 12.49
CA SER A 119 26.79 -6.15 11.58
C SER A 119 26.33 -7.31 10.69
N TYR A 120 26.55 -7.19 9.39
CA TYR A 120 26.44 -8.27 8.42
C TYR A 120 27.84 -8.64 7.92
N TYR A 121 28.27 -9.86 8.26
CA TYR A 121 29.65 -10.30 8.02
C TYR A 121 29.94 -10.61 6.55
N GLY A 122 28.94 -11.05 5.77
CA GLY A 122 29.09 -11.31 4.33
C GLY A 122 30.29 -12.21 3.99
N GLU A 123 30.80 -12.05 2.76
CA GLU A 123 32.03 -12.70 2.28
C GLU A 123 33.17 -11.69 2.03
N ASP A 124 32.90 -10.39 2.22
CA ASP A 124 33.87 -9.31 2.03
C ASP A 124 34.87 -9.25 3.21
N GLN A 125 36.04 -8.64 3.00
CA GLN A 125 37.08 -8.51 4.05
C GLN A 125 36.60 -7.74 5.30
N TYR A 126 35.70 -6.79 5.12
CA TYR A 126 35.18 -5.95 6.18
C TYR A 126 33.65 -6.09 6.29
N PRO A 127 33.11 -6.34 7.49
CA PRO A 127 31.67 -6.40 7.70
C PRO A 127 30.97 -5.09 7.31
N LYS A 128 29.72 -5.21 6.87
CA LYS A 128 28.85 -4.07 6.59
C LYS A 128 27.96 -3.78 7.78
N THR A 129 27.61 -2.52 7.99
CA THR A 129 26.54 -2.14 8.92
C THR A 129 25.24 -2.10 8.15
N ILE A 130 24.26 -2.87 8.62
CA ILE A 130 22.88 -2.80 8.12
C ILE A 130 22.11 -1.86 9.02
N SER A 131 21.45 -0.87 8.43
CA SER A 131 20.68 0.16 9.12
C SER A 131 19.23 0.07 8.64
N ILE A 132 18.29 -0.14 9.57
CA ILE A 132 16.86 -0.29 9.28
C ILE A 132 16.08 0.69 10.17
N PRO A 133 15.19 1.53 9.62
CA PRO A 133 14.20 2.25 10.43
C PRO A 133 13.31 1.24 11.17
N TYR A 134 13.37 1.24 12.50
CA TYR A 134 12.73 0.24 13.35
C TYR A 134 12.17 0.91 14.60
N PRO A 135 10.84 1.13 14.67
CA PRO A 135 10.22 1.74 15.84
C PRO A 135 10.11 0.70 16.98
N LYS A 136 11.07 0.72 17.91
CA LYS A 136 10.92 -0.01 19.18
C LYS A 136 9.71 0.52 19.96
N ALA A 137 9.20 -0.27 20.91
CA ALA A 137 8.07 0.15 21.75
C ALA A 137 8.28 1.55 22.34
N GLY A 138 7.30 2.43 22.13
CA GLY A 138 7.33 3.84 22.57
C GLY A 138 8.11 4.81 21.66
N ALA A 139 8.90 4.32 20.69
CA ALA A 139 9.61 5.16 19.72
C ALA A 139 8.65 5.84 18.74
N LYS A 140 9.14 6.83 17.98
CA LYS A 140 8.34 7.46 16.92
C LYS A 140 8.03 6.45 15.81
N ASN A 141 6.77 6.38 15.40
CA ASN A 141 6.31 5.52 14.30
C ASN A 141 6.49 6.20 12.93
N PRO A 142 6.49 5.40 11.84
CA PRO A 142 6.36 5.94 10.49
C PRO A 142 5.07 6.77 10.36
N THR A 143 5.14 7.86 9.61
CA THR A 143 3.94 8.61 9.22
C THR A 143 3.46 8.14 7.84
N ILE A 144 2.15 8.14 7.62
CA ILE A 144 1.56 7.57 6.41
C ILE A 144 0.59 8.51 5.69
N LYS A 145 0.57 8.41 4.37
CA LYS A 145 -0.37 9.14 3.49
C LYS A 145 -0.91 8.21 2.40
N LEU A 146 -2.23 8.06 2.35
CA LEU A 146 -2.90 7.32 1.29
C LEU A 146 -3.13 8.23 0.08
N PHE A 147 -2.69 7.80 -1.09
CA PHE A 147 -2.92 8.47 -2.36
C PHE A 147 -3.71 7.57 -3.30
N ILE A 148 -4.51 8.19 -4.17
CA ILE A 148 -5.18 7.51 -5.26
C ILE A 148 -4.88 8.26 -6.56
N VAL A 149 -4.46 7.50 -7.56
CA VAL A 149 -4.06 8.00 -8.87
C VAL A 149 -5.09 7.57 -9.90
N LYS A 150 -5.61 8.52 -10.67
CA LYS A 150 -6.44 8.26 -11.86
C LYS A 150 -5.53 7.95 -13.05
N ILE A 151 -5.80 6.82 -13.74
CA ILE A 151 -4.93 6.24 -14.78
C ILE A 151 -5.73 5.66 -15.97
N ASP A 152 -6.93 6.19 -16.20
CA ASP A 152 -7.78 5.77 -17.33
C ASP A 152 -7.25 6.27 -18.67
N VAL A 153 -6.72 7.49 -18.70
CA VAL A 153 -6.20 8.12 -19.92
C VAL A 153 -4.67 8.12 -19.92
N PRO A 154 -4.01 7.47 -20.90
CA PRO A 154 -2.56 7.50 -21.04
C PRO A 154 -2.00 8.92 -21.05
N GLY A 155 -0.95 9.15 -20.24
CA GLY A 155 -0.30 10.47 -20.11
C GLY A 155 -1.02 11.48 -19.22
N SER A 156 -2.26 11.21 -18.79
CA SER A 156 -3.00 12.07 -17.85
C SER A 156 -3.03 11.45 -16.46
N VAL A 157 -2.02 11.75 -15.66
CA VAL A 157 -1.92 11.28 -14.27
C VAL A 157 -2.40 12.36 -13.32
N SER A 158 -3.38 12.02 -12.48
CA SER A 158 -3.80 12.89 -11.37
C SER A 158 -3.79 12.12 -10.06
N THR A 159 -3.08 12.65 -9.07
CA THR A 159 -2.92 12.04 -7.75
C THR A 159 -3.64 12.88 -6.70
N VAL A 160 -4.47 12.22 -5.90
CA VAL A 160 -5.24 12.84 -4.83
C VAL A 160 -4.91 12.15 -3.51
N GLN A 161 -4.65 12.92 -2.46
CA GLN A 161 -4.52 12.38 -1.11
C GLN A 161 -5.91 12.13 -0.51
N VAL A 162 -6.12 10.95 0.08
CA VAL A 162 -7.34 10.62 0.83
C VAL A 162 -7.27 11.23 2.23
N SER A 163 -8.37 11.84 2.69
CA SER A 163 -8.45 12.43 4.02
C SER A 163 -8.54 11.36 5.11
N VAL A 164 -7.85 11.60 6.23
CA VAL A 164 -7.93 10.76 7.43
C VAL A 164 -9.13 11.20 8.28
N PRO A 165 -9.95 10.27 8.81
CA PRO A 165 -11.03 10.61 9.73
C PRO A 165 -10.54 11.45 10.91
N SER A 166 -11.28 12.50 11.26
CA SER A 166 -10.88 13.46 12.31
C SER A 166 -10.60 12.82 13.67
N MET A 167 -11.33 11.75 14.03
CA MET A 167 -11.11 10.98 15.26
C MET A 167 -9.75 10.29 15.27
N ILE A 168 -9.33 9.74 14.12
CA ILE A 168 -8.06 9.05 13.94
C ILE A 168 -6.91 10.07 13.90
N ASN A 169 -7.08 11.16 13.17
CA ASN A 169 -6.07 12.21 12.97
C ASN A 169 -5.78 13.05 14.22
N SER A 170 -6.38 12.73 15.37
CA SER A 170 -6.15 13.40 16.65
C SER A 170 -4.92 12.87 17.41
N SER A 171 -4.35 11.76 16.95
CA SER A 171 -3.18 11.09 17.55
C SER A 171 -2.40 10.35 16.46
N ASP A 172 -1.31 9.67 16.82
CA ASP A 172 -0.67 8.73 15.91
C ASP A 172 -1.63 7.59 15.51
N TYR A 173 -1.55 7.15 14.26
CA TYR A 173 -2.45 6.15 13.71
C TYR A 173 -1.76 5.26 12.68
N TYR A 174 -2.45 4.19 12.31
CA TYR A 174 -2.13 3.29 11.22
C TYR A 174 -3.28 3.27 10.21
N LEU A 175 -2.97 3.06 8.93
CA LEU A 175 -3.91 2.50 7.96
C LEU A 175 -3.68 0.99 7.93
N THR A 176 -4.69 0.17 8.26
CA THR A 176 -4.51 -1.29 8.31
C THR A 176 -4.78 -1.97 6.98
N TRP A 177 -5.73 -1.46 6.18
CA TRP A 177 -5.96 -1.99 4.83
C TRP A 177 -6.78 -1.05 3.93
N VAL A 178 -6.70 -1.30 2.63
CA VAL A 178 -7.55 -0.69 1.58
C VAL A 178 -8.29 -1.80 0.84
N THR A 179 -9.61 -1.70 0.76
CA THR A 179 -10.44 -2.63 -0.03
C THR A 179 -11.26 -1.84 -1.04
N TRP A 180 -10.98 -2.07 -2.32
CA TRP A 180 -11.81 -1.57 -3.42
C TRP A 180 -13.17 -2.27 -3.46
N ILE A 181 -14.23 -1.51 -3.67
CA ILE A 181 -15.62 -1.99 -3.75
C ILE A 181 -16.12 -1.87 -5.19
N LEU A 182 -15.89 -0.70 -5.80
CA LEU A 182 -16.09 -0.38 -7.22
C LEU A 182 -14.90 0.47 -7.67
N ASP A 183 -14.78 0.80 -8.97
CA ASP A 183 -13.71 1.73 -9.39
C ASP A 183 -13.81 3.10 -8.71
N GLU A 184 -15.02 3.54 -8.39
CA GLU A 184 -15.29 4.86 -7.83
C GLU A 184 -15.64 4.80 -6.34
N ARG A 185 -15.42 3.64 -5.70
CA ARG A 185 -15.70 3.43 -4.28
C ARG A 185 -14.70 2.49 -3.64
N LEU A 186 -14.07 2.92 -2.56
CA LEU A 186 -13.23 2.06 -1.71
C LEU A 186 -13.57 2.23 -0.24
N SER A 187 -13.08 1.29 0.55
CA SER A 187 -12.99 1.40 1.99
C SER A 187 -11.55 1.50 2.45
N VAL A 188 -11.32 2.33 3.47
CA VAL A 188 -10.03 2.49 4.12
C VAL A 188 -10.23 2.21 5.60
N GLN A 189 -9.47 1.24 6.12
CA GLN A 189 -9.50 0.89 7.54
C GLN A 189 -8.34 1.57 8.26
N TRP A 190 -8.68 2.32 9.30
CA TRP A 190 -7.76 3.09 10.12
C TRP A 190 -7.76 2.53 11.54
N LEU A 191 -6.62 2.59 12.21
CA LEU A 191 -6.45 2.10 13.57
C LEU A 191 -5.66 3.15 14.38
N THR A 192 -6.15 3.47 15.57
CA THR A 192 -5.39 4.32 16.50
C THR A 192 -4.09 3.63 16.94
N ARG A 193 -3.07 4.40 17.35
CA ARG A 193 -1.80 3.81 17.84
C ARG A 193 -1.97 2.87 19.04
N SER A 194 -2.96 3.12 19.89
CA SER A 194 -3.33 2.25 21.02
C SER A 194 -4.08 0.97 20.60
N GLN A 195 -4.47 0.87 19.33
CA GLN A 195 -5.09 -0.31 18.71
C GLN A 195 -6.40 -0.79 19.33
N ASN A 196 -7.10 0.07 20.06
CA ASN A 196 -8.40 -0.22 20.68
C ASN A 196 -9.59 0.48 19.99
N ILE A 197 -9.30 1.34 19.01
CA ILE A 197 -10.29 2.05 18.18
C ILE A 197 -9.88 1.93 16.72
N SER A 198 -10.79 1.41 15.90
CA SER A 198 -10.70 1.26 14.46
C SER A 198 -11.85 2.00 13.76
N VAL A 199 -11.57 2.63 12.63
CA VAL A 199 -12.57 3.30 11.79
C VAL A 199 -12.43 2.78 10.37
N ILE A 200 -13.50 2.19 9.84
CA ILE A 200 -13.64 1.88 8.41
C ILE A 200 -14.33 3.07 7.76
N SER A 201 -13.65 3.74 6.83
CA SER A 201 -14.19 4.89 6.10
C SER A 201 -14.49 4.49 4.66
N LEU A 202 -15.73 4.66 4.21
CA LEU A 202 -16.07 4.53 2.79
C LEU A 202 -15.83 5.86 2.09
N CYS A 203 -15.14 5.79 0.95
CA CYS A 203 -14.77 6.93 0.14
C CYS A 203 -15.31 6.75 -1.29
N ASP A 204 -16.00 7.77 -1.78
CA ASP A 204 -16.54 7.84 -3.15
C ASP A 204 -15.74 8.84 -4.00
N PHE A 205 -15.53 8.53 -5.27
CA PHE A 205 -14.90 9.43 -6.22
C PHE A 205 -15.90 10.47 -6.73
N GLU A 206 -15.50 11.74 -6.68
CA GLU A 206 -16.27 12.87 -7.22
C GLU A 206 -15.63 13.35 -8.53
N GLU A 207 -16.20 12.96 -9.67
CA GLU A 207 -15.60 13.25 -10.99
C GLU A 207 -15.46 14.74 -11.28
N ASN A 208 -16.44 15.56 -10.88
CA ASN A 208 -16.43 17.01 -11.10
C ASN A 208 -15.29 17.73 -10.36
N SER A 209 -14.95 17.26 -9.16
CA SER A 209 -13.91 17.86 -8.32
C SER A 209 -12.57 17.13 -8.43
N ASN A 210 -12.57 15.95 -9.06
CA ASN A 210 -11.47 15.00 -9.11
C ASN A 210 -10.89 14.75 -7.70
N ARG A 211 -11.76 14.37 -6.77
CA ARG A 211 -11.43 14.12 -5.36
C ARG A 211 -12.10 12.86 -4.84
N TRP A 212 -11.61 12.37 -3.70
CA TRP A 212 -12.23 11.30 -2.94
C TRP A 212 -12.91 11.91 -1.71
N ASN A 213 -14.22 11.69 -1.59
CA ASN A 213 -15.02 12.17 -0.48
C ASN A 213 -15.33 10.99 0.46
N CYS A 214 -14.90 11.11 1.70
CA CYS A 214 -15.11 10.10 2.74
C CYS A 214 -15.98 10.72 3.85
N PRO A 215 -17.31 10.76 3.69
CA PRO A 215 -18.17 11.49 4.60
C PRO A 215 -18.32 10.75 5.94
N LYS A 216 -18.34 11.49 7.05
CA LYS A 216 -18.49 10.94 8.41
C LYS A 216 -19.69 9.98 8.58
N LYS A 217 -20.77 10.19 7.83
CA LYS A 217 -21.97 9.32 7.85
C LYS A 217 -21.72 7.91 7.30
N MET A 218 -20.60 7.70 6.60
CA MET A 218 -20.17 6.41 6.04
C MET A 218 -18.90 5.89 6.75
N GLU A 219 -18.61 6.40 7.94
CA GLU A 219 -17.63 5.81 8.84
C GLU A 219 -18.30 4.74 9.71
N HIS A 220 -17.66 3.58 9.82
CA HIS A 220 -18.03 2.52 10.76
C HIS A 220 -16.97 2.44 11.85
N LEU A 221 -17.40 2.56 13.11
CA LEU A 221 -16.52 2.58 14.28
C LEU A 221 -16.51 1.20 14.95
N GLU A 222 -15.31 0.69 15.20
CA GLU A 222 -15.08 -0.52 15.99
C GLU A 222 -14.24 -0.16 17.22
N THR A 223 -14.68 -0.57 18.41
CA THR A 223 -14.00 -0.29 19.68
C THR A 223 -13.86 -1.55 20.52
N SER A 224 -12.76 -1.66 21.26
CA SER A 224 -12.54 -2.71 22.26
C SER A 224 -12.36 -2.11 23.64
N GLU A 225 -13.19 -2.52 24.60
CA GLU A 225 -13.11 -2.05 26.00
C GLU A 225 -12.14 -2.89 26.84
N THR A 226 -11.88 -4.13 26.42
CA THR A 226 -11.12 -5.13 27.19
C THR A 226 -9.76 -5.46 26.58
N GLY A 227 -9.42 -4.90 25.42
CA GLY A 227 -8.16 -5.18 24.73
C GLY A 227 -7.99 -4.39 23.43
N TRP A 228 -7.53 -5.08 22.38
CA TRP A 228 -7.30 -4.52 21.05
C TRP A 228 -8.40 -4.92 20.06
N ILE A 229 -8.40 -4.28 18.88
CA ILE A 229 -9.28 -4.60 17.75
C ILE A 229 -8.72 -5.79 16.96
N GLY A 230 -9.59 -6.75 16.62
CA GLY A 230 -9.20 -7.93 15.83
C GLY A 230 -8.52 -9.01 16.66
N VAL A 231 -7.92 -9.98 15.97
CA VAL A 231 -7.20 -11.10 16.62
C VAL A 231 -5.70 -10.81 16.65
N PHE A 232 -5.12 -10.64 15.47
CA PHE A 232 -3.74 -10.18 15.26
C PHE A 232 -3.73 -8.99 14.30
N PHE A 233 -4.48 -9.13 13.19
CA PHE A 233 -4.86 -8.03 12.30
C PHE A 233 -6.33 -7.65 12.51
N THR A 234 -6.71 -6.46 12.04
CA THR A 234 -8.12 -6.07 11.90
C THR A 234 -8.82 -6.97 10.88
N SER A 235 -10.11 -7.26 11.09
CA SER A 235 -10.91 -8.00 10.12
C SER A 235 -11.10 -7.16 8.85
N LEU A 236 -10.81 -7.75 7.70
CA LEU A 236 -11.02 -7.10 6.41
C LEU A 236 -12.51 -7.16 6.05
N PRO A 237 -13.14 -6.03 5.69
CA PRO A 237 -14.53 -6.05 5.25
C PRO A 237 -14.65 -6.82 3.93
N VAL A 238 -15.64 -7.71 3.85
CA VAL A 238 -16.05 -8.37 2.61
C VAL A 238 -17.35 -7.74 2.14
N TYR A 239 -17.33 -7.22 0.91
CA TYR A 239 -18.45 -6.53 0.29
C TYR A 239 -19.24 -7.47 -0.61
N THR A 240 -20.56 -7.34 -0.58
CA THR A 240 -21.46 -8.03 -1.51
C THR A 240 -21.35 -7.46 -2.92
N SER A 241 -21.70 -8.25 -3.95
CA SER A 241 -21.66 -7.84 -5.35
C SER A 241 -22.57 -6.65 -5.69
N ASP A 242 -23.57 -6.38 -4.85
CA ASP A 242 -24.44 -5.20 -4.94
C ASP A 242 -23.80 -3.93 -4.36
N SER A 243 -22.57 -4.01 -3.82
CA SER A 243 -21.75 -2.91 -3.28
C SER A 243 -22.35 -2.16 -2.07
N LEU A 244 -23.34 -2.76 -1.39
CA LEU A 244 -24.14 -2.09 -0.36
C LEU A 244 -23.99 -2.68 1.06
N SER A 245 -23.48 -3.90 1.22
CA SER A 245 -23.40 -4.56 2.54
C SER A 245 -22.02 -5.14 2.85
N ASN A 246 -21.64 -5.03 4.12
CA ASN A 246 -20.39 -5.58 4.67
C ASN A 246 -20.71 -6.73 5.60
N HIS A 247 -20.05 -7.87 5.40
CA HIS A 247 -19.97 -8.91 6.42
C HIS A 247 -18.61 -8.84 7.10
N ASN A 248 -18.59 -8.37 8.35
CA ASN A 248 -17.43 -8.57 9.23
C ASN A 248 -17.56 -9.95 9.85
N ASN A 249 -16.84 -10.94 9.30
CA ASN A 249 -16.72 -12.26 9.91
C ASN A 249 -15.73 -12.16 11.10
N SER A 250 -16.17 -11.58 12.21
CA SER A 250 -15.49 -11.75 13.49
C SER A 250 -15.80 -13.15 14.02
N PRO A 251 -14.81 -14.02 14.27
CA PRO A 251 -15.07 -15.30 14.92
C PRO A 251 -15.44 -15.00 16.38
N THR A 252 -16.73 -15.10 16.70
CA THR A 252 -17.17 -15.23 18.08
C THR A 252 -16.70 -16.60 18.58
N LEU A 253 -15.59 -16.63 19.31
CA LEU A 253 -15.27 -17.80 20.13
C LEU A 253 -16.29 -17.85 21.27
N PRO A 254 -17.03 -18.97 21.45
CA PRO A 254 -17.78 -19.17 22.67
C PRO A 254 -16.79 -19.36 23.83
N LEU A 255 -17.17 -18.83 24.99
CA LEU A 255 -16.50 -18.94 26.29
C LEU A 255 -16.04 -20.36 26.62
#